data_AF-A0A6P4F5Z4-F1
#
_entry.id   AF-A0A6P4F5Z4-F1
#
_cell.length_a   1.000
_cell.length_b   1.000
_cell.length_c   1.000
_cell.angle_alpha   90.00
_cell.angle_beta   90.00
_cell.angle_gamma   90.00
#
_symmetry.space_group_name_H-M   'P 1'
#
loop_
_entity.id
_entity.type
_entity.pdbx_description
1 polymer ?
#
loop_
_entity_poly.entity_id
_entity_poly.type
_entity_poly.pdbx_seq_one_letter_code
_entity_poly.pdbx_strand_id
1 'polypeptide(L)'
;DSATYKLTNVICESFNKSWVTINECRLKAMSRNRTVFNFNATFHHPASHIVQDYRLLKRESGYKPWLYRKKIDSCRFLRKPYDALTILIYNAYKPFSNINHTCPLNGDILIRGMYLTTEIRTLPYPTGQYMVQLNWLFYQK
;
A
#
# COMPACT_ATOMS: atom_id res chain seq x y z
N ASP A 1 24.38 -11.56 -3.62
CA ASP A 1 23.86 -10.68 -2.55
C ASP A 1 22.40 -10.96 -2.23
N SER A 2 22.09 -11.27 -0.96
CA SER A 2 20.71 -11.49 -0.52
C SER A 2 20.11 -10.18 -0.03
N ALA A 3 19.32 -9.50 -0.87
CA ALA A 3 18.53 -8.36 -0.44
C ALA A 3 17.49 -8.81 0.61
N THR A 4 17.47 -8.15 1.77
CA THR A 4 16.52 -8.41 2.86
C THR A 4 15.64 -7.18 3.09
N TYR A 5 14.33 -7.36 3.08
CA TYR A 5 13.36 -6.29 3.31
C TYR A 5 12.69 -6.47 4.67
N LYS A 6 12.51 -5.38 5.43
CA LYS A 6 11.83 -5.39 6.73
C LYS A 6 10.94 -4.16 6.88
N LEU A 7 9.66 -4.40 7.20
CA LEU A 7 8.73 -3.36 7.61
C LEU A 7 9.03 -2.98 9.06
N THR A 8 9.26 -1.70 9.33
CA THR A 8 9.70 -1.20 10.64
C THR A 8 8.71 -0.24 11.29
N ASN A 9 7.88 0.43 10.50
CA ASN A 9 6.86 1.35 10.99
C ASN A 9 5.66 1.37 10.02
N VAL A 10 4.48 1.63 10.56
CA VAL A 10 3.27 1.90 9.79
C VAL A 10 2.41 2.90 10.55
N ILE A 11 1.88 3.89 9.83
CA ILE A 11 0.93 4.86 10.34
C ILE A 11 -0.19 4.92 9.30
N CYS A 12 -1.43 4.79 9.75
CA CYS A 12 -2.60 4.93 8.91
C CYS A 12 -3.59 5.88 9.57
N GLU A 13 -4.13 6.81 8.79
CA GLU A 13 -5.09 7.80 9.24
C GLU A 13 -6.23 7.91 8.22
N SER A 14 -7.45 8.13 8.71
CA SER A 14 -8.58 8.50 7.88
C SER A 14 -8.96 9.95 8.14
N PHE A 15 -8.82 10.78 7.11
CA PHE A 15 -9.21 12.19 7.15
C PHE A 15 -10.73 12.38 7.07
N ASN A 16 -11.45 11.41 6.51
CA ASN A 16 -12.90 11.44 6.42
C ASN A 16 -13.50 10.10 6.86
N LYS A 17 -13.88 10.03 8.14
CA LYS A 17 -14.46 8.84 8.75
C LYS A 17 -15.86 8.49 8.23
N SER A 18 -16.57 9.42 7.59
CA SER A 18 -17.84 9.09 6.93
C SER A 18 -17.63 8.28 5.64
N TRP A 19 -16.42 8.29 5.09
CA TRP A 19 -16.05 7.55 3.88
C TRP A 19 -15.34 6.24 4.22
N VAL A 20 -14.30 6.33 5.06
CA VAL A 20 -13.46 5.19 5.42
C VAL A 20 -13.19 5.21 6.91
N THR A 21 -13.48 4.11 7.59
CA THR A 21 -12.99 3.86 8.96
C THR A 21 -11.84 2.88 8.91
N ILE A 22 -10.70 3.23 9.53
CA ILE A 22 -9.57 2.30 9.67
C ILE A 22 -9.72 1.58 11.01
N ASN A 23 -9.98 0.28 10.95
CA ASN A 23 -10.22 -0.58 12.12
C ASN A 23 -8.93 -1.23 12.64
N GLU A 24 -8.01 -1.55 11.73
CA GLU A 24 -6.70 -2.11 12.08
C GLU A 24 -5.63 -1.52 11.15
N CYS A 25 -4.52 -1.10 11.73
CA CYS A 25 -3.30 -0.76 11.00
C CYS A 25 -2.12 -1.00 11.93
N ARG A 26 -1.46 -2.15 11.78
CA ARG A 26 -0.32 -2.50 12.63
C ARG A 26 0.65 -3.45 11.96
N LEU A 27 1.89 -3.39 12.45
CA LEU A 27 2.90 -4.40 12.19
C LEU A 27 2.91 -5.42 13.33
N LYS A 28 3.12 -6.70 13.00
CA LYS A 28 3.31 -7.79 13.96
C LYS A 28 4.62 -8.52 13.64
N ALA A 29 5.52 -8.62 14.62
CA ALA A 29 6.72 -9.44 14.48
C ALA A 29 6.35 -10.93 14.59
N MET A 30 6.67 -11.71 13.56
CA MET A 30 6.50 -13.17 13.54
C MET A 30 7.83 -13.89 13.84
N SER A 31 8.96 -13.30 13.45
CA SER A 31 10.32 -13.73 13.81
C SER A 31 11.31 -12.55 13.68
N ARG A 32 12.60 -12.76 13.99
CA ARG A 32 13.64 -11.69 13.91
C ARG A 32 13.66 -10.97 12.55
N ASN A 33 13.45 -11.72 11.47
CA ASN A 33 13.52 -11.25 10.09
C ASN A 33 12.17 -11.22 9.37
N ARG A 34 11.07 -11.54 10.08
CA ARG A 34 9.73 -11.57 9.49
C ARG A 34 8.78 -10.70 10.30
N THR A 35 8.48 -9.54 9.76
CA THR A 35 7.42 -8.65 10.25
C THR A 35 6.30 -8.68 9.22
N VAL A 36 5.07 -8.86 9.70
CA VAL A 36 3.87 -8.85 8.87
C VAL A 36 3.05 -7.59 9.10
N PHE A 37 2.37 -7.13 8.06
CA PHE A 37 1.43 -6.02 8.09
C PHE A 37 -0.01 -6.56 8.11
N ASN A 38 -0.81 -6.01 9.02
CA ASN A 38 -2.25 -6.25 9.08
C ASN A 38 -2.98 -4.92 8.97
N PHE A 39 -3.98 -4.89 8.10
CA PHE A 39 -4.79 -3.73 7.78
C PHE A 39 -6.25 -4.15 7.63
N ASN A 40 -7.15 -3.34 8.20
CA ASN A 40 -8.58 -3.45 8.02
C ASN A 40 -9.14 -2.03 7.93
N ALA A 41 -9.84 -1.73 6.84
CA ALA A 41 -10.61 -0.51 6.71
C ALA A 41 -12.01 -0.80 6.15
N THR A 42 -13.04 -0.17 6.70
CA THR A 42 -14.42 -0.26 6.20
C THR A 42 -14.71 0.93 5.28
N PHE A 43 -15.15 0.65 4.06
CA PHE A 43 -15.64 1.64 3.10
C PHE A 43 -17.16 1.74 3.24
N HIS A 44 -17.66 2.90 3.69
CA HIS A 44 -19.07 3.10 4.02
C HIS A 44 -19.97 3.32 2.80
N HIS A 45 -19.36 3.63 1.65
CA HIS A 45 -20.05 3.86 0.38
C HIS A 45 -19.34 3.12 -0.75
N PRO A 46 -20.06 2.67 -1.80
CA PRO A 46 -19.44 2.09 -2.99
C PRO A 46 -18.46 3.06 -3.66
N ALA A 47 -17.18 2.72 -3.62
CA ALA A 47 -16.11 3.58 -4.15
C ALA A 47 -15.78 3.20 -5.60
N SER A 48 -16.36 3.94 -6.54
CA SER A 48 -16.14 3.79 -7.99
C SER A 48 -15.06 4.70 -8.57
N HIS A 49 -14.69 5.75 -7.83
CA HIS A 49 -13.70 6.75 -8.23
C HIS A 49 -12.67 6.96 -7.11
N ILE A 50 -11.58 6.20 -7.19
CA ILE A 50 -10.49 6.25 -6.20
C ILE A 50 -9.20 6.65 -6.92
N VAL A 51 -8.57 7.72 -6.46
CA VAL A 51 -7.23 8.11 -6.90
C VAL A 51 -6.26 7.88 -5.76
N GLN A 52 -5.25 7.04 -6.03
CA GLN A 52 -4.12 6.82 -5.13
C GLN A 52 -2.97 7.76 -5.53
N ASP A 53 -2.63 8.74 -4.70
CA ASP A 53 -1.38 9.51 -4.80
C ASP A 53 -0.34 8.85 -3.90
N TYR A 54 0.69 8.27 -4.51
CA TYR A 54 1.79 7.68 -3.76
C TYR A 54 3.12 8.35 -4.08
N ARG A 55 3.98 8.40 -3.06
CA ARG A 55 5.36 8.86 -3.20
C ARG A 55 6.33 8.00 -2.40
N LEU A 56 7.50 7.80 -2.98
CA LEU A 56 8.62 7.13 -2.34
C LEU A 56 9.57 8.16 -1.72
N LEU A 57 9.88 7.96 -0.47
CA LEU A 57 10.74 8.81 0.34
C LEU A 57 11.94 7.98 0.81
N LYS A 58 13.13 8.57 0.80
CA LYS A 58 14.35 7.97 1.35
C LYS A 58 14.78 8.73 2.58
N ARG A 59 15.21 8.02 3.62
CA ARG A 59 15.74 8.63 4.84
C ARG A 59 17.20 9.05 4.63
N GLU A 60 17.46 10.32 4.87
CA GLU A 60 18.78 10.93 4.99
C GLU A 60 18.76 11.83 6.25
N SER A 61 19.02 13.14 6.11
CA SER A 61 18.68 14.16 7.10
C SER A 61 17.17 14.44 7.15
N GLY A 62 16.39 13.41 7.47
CA GLY A 62 14.93 13.37 7.34
C GLY A 62 14.46 12.58 6.12
N TYR A 63 13.14 12.42 5.98
CA TYR A 63 12.55 11.76 4.79
C TYR A 63 12.43 12.76 3.64
N LYS A 64 13.17 12.52 2.56
CA LYS A 64 13.17 13.38 1.37
C LYS A 64 12.50 12.67 0.19
N PRO A 65 11.79 13.42 -0.69
CA PRO A 65 11.34 12.87 -1.98
C PRO A 65 12.51 12.24 -2.72
N TRP A 66 12.29 11.03 -3.23
CA TRP A 66 13.33 10.29 -3.94
C TRP A 66 12.91 10.08 -5.41
N LEU A 67 12.64 8.84 -5.84
CA LEU A 67 12.44 8.54 -7.26
C LEU A 67 11.03 8.78 -7.79
N TYR A 68 10.00 8.38 -7.03
CA TYR A 68 8.65 8.26 -7.59
C TYR A 68 7.63 9.09 -6.82
N ARG A 69 6.83 9.85 -7.56
CA ARG A 69 5.54 10.37 -7.14
C ARG A 69 4.55 10.15 -8.28
N LYS A 70 3.46 9.44 -8.03
CA LYS A 70 2.46 9.09 -9.05
C LYS A 70 1.05 9.17 -8.48
N LYS A 71 0.13 9.57 -9.35
CA LYS A 71 -1.31 9.44 -9.12
C LYS A 71 -1.85 8.34 -10.02
N ILE A 72 -2.47 7.33 -9.41
CA ILE A 72 -3.06 6.20 -10.10
C ILE A 72 -4.56 6.22 -9.87
N ASP A 73 -5.34 6.17 -10.94
CA ASP A 73 -6.75 5.76 -10.87
C ASP A 73 -6.79 4.27 -10.51
N SER A 74 -7.13 3.97 -9.25
CA SER A 74 -7.13 2.62 -8.71
C SER A 74 -8.18 1.75 -9.39
N CYS A 75 -9.33 2.32 -9.75
CA CYS A 75 -10.41 1.57 -10.38
C CYS A 75 -10.09 1.19 -11.82
N ARG A 76 -9.49 2.12 -12.59
CA ARG A 76 -8.94 1.82 -13.91
C ARG A 76 -7.82 0.78 -13.82
N PHE A 77 -6.93 0.93 -12.84
CA PHE A 77 -5.81 0.00 -12.64
C PHE A 77 -6.29 -1.43 -12.33
N LEU A 78 -7.29 -1.59 -11.45
CA LEU A 78 -7.85 -2.91 -11.13
C LEU A 78 -8.50 -3.59 -12.33
N ARG A 79 -9.10 -2.82 -13.26
CA ARG A 79 -9.66 -3.35 -14.52
C ARG A 79 -8.56 -3.76 -15.51
N LYS A 80 -7.57 -2.89 -15.69
CA LYS A 80 -6.46 -3.09 -16.62
C LYS A 80 -5.19 -2.45 -16.06
N PRO A 81 -4.29 -3.23 -15.43
CA PRO A 81 -3.05 -2.70 -14.90
C PRO A 81 -2.20 -2.06 -16.01
N TYR A 82 -1.76 -0.82 -15.81
CA TYR A 82 -1.08 -0.01 -16.84
C TYR A 82 0.23 0.62 -16.37
N ASP A 83 0.58 0.49 -15.09
CA ASP A 83 1.79 1.08 -14.52
C ASP A 83 2.65 -0.01 -13.85
N ALA A 84 3.87 -0.21 -14.36
CA ALA A 84 4.74 -1.31 -13.95
C ALA A 84 5.11 -1.29 -12.45
N LEU A 85 5.38 -0.10 -11.89
CA LEU A 85 5.68 0.05 -10.47
C LEU A 85 4.46 -0.30 -9.62
N THR A 86 3.27 0.16 -10.04
CA THR A 86 2.01 -0.15 -9.36
C THR A 86 1.65 -1.63 -9.48
N ILE A 87 1.95 -2.29 -10.61
CA ILE A 87 1.82 -3.75 -10.77
C ILE A 87 2.69 -4.48 -9.75
N LEU A 88 3.95 -4.07 -9.58
CA LEU A 88 4.84 -4.67 -8.59
C LEU A 88 4.30 -4.51 -7.16
N ILE A 89 3.86 -3.31 -6.80
CA ILE A 89 3.29 -3.02 -5.48
C ILE A 89 2.00 -3.83 -5.27
N TYR A 90 1.12 -3.87 -6.27
CA TYR A 90 -0.12 -4.63 -6.21
C TYR A 90 0.14 -6.12 -6.01
N ASN A 91 1.05 -6.71 -6.77
CA ASN A 91 1.41 -8.13 -6.61
C ASN A 91 2.01 -8.44 -5.22
N ALA A 92 2.64 -7.47 -4.56
CA ALA A 92 3.18 -7.67 -3.22
C ALA A 92 2.10 -7.81 -2.14
N TYR A 93 0.95 -7.11 -2.26
CA TYR A 93 -0.11 -7.18 -1.25
C TYR A 93 -1.34 -7.98 -1.68
N LYS A 94 -1.59 -8.14 -3.00
CA LYS A 94 -2.78 -8.82 -3.55
C LYS A 94 -3.02 -10.20 -2.92
N PRO A 95 -2.01 -11.10 -2.78
CA PRO A 95 -2.23 -12.44 -2.20
C PRO A 95 -2.67 -12.42 -0.74
N PHE A 96 -2.46 -11.30 -0.04
CA PHE A 96 -2.80 -11.11 1.37
C PHE A 96 -4.08 -10.29 1.55
N SER A 97 -4.73 -9.90 0.46
CA SER A 97 -5.85 -8.97 0.47
C SER A 97 -7.13 -9.56 -0.12
N ASN A 98 -8.27 -8.97 0.21
CA ASN A 98 -9.54 -9.28 -0.42
C ASN A 98 -9.87 -8.39 -1.64
N ILE A 99 -8.91 -7.60 -2.12
CA ILE A 99 -9.07 -6.75 -3.32
C ILE A 99 -8.82 -7.61 -4.57
N ASN A 100 -9.74 -8.52 -4.87
CA ASN A 100 -9.65 -9.45 -6.00
C ASN A 100 -10.61 -9.11 -7.15
N HIS A 101 -11.43 -8.06 -6.99
CA HIS A 101 -12.41 -7.61 -7.97
C HIS A 101 -12.13 -6.17 -8.40
N THR A 102 -12.77 -5.77 -9.50
CA THR A 102 -12.76 -4.39 -9.97
C THR A 102 -13.73 -3.53 -9.17
N CYS A 103 -13.55 -2.21 -9.17
CA CYS A 103 -14.50 -1.28 -8.54
C CYS A 103 -15.95 -1.48 -9.03
N PRO A 104 -16.97 -1.15 -8.21
CA PRO A 104 -16.87 -0.44 -6.92
C PRO A 104 -16.27 -1.29 -5.80
N LEU A 105 -15.39 -0.69 -4.99
CA LEU A 105 -14.94 -1.29 -3.73
C LEU A 105 -15.90 -0.87 -2.61
N ASN A 106 -16.33 -1.80 -1.76
CA ASN A 106 -17.24 -1.51 -0.65
C ASN A 106 -16.99 -2.47 0.52
N GLY A 107 -17.57 -2.15 1.68
CA GLY A 107 -17.43 -2.98 2.87
C GLY A 107 -16.00 -3.02 3.40
N ASP A 108 -15.60 -4.14 3.98
CA ASP A 108 -14.29 -4.27 4.60
C ASP A 108 -13.20 -4.57 3.56
N ILE A 109 -12.16 -3.75 3.56
CA ILE A 109 -10.93 -3.91 2.79
C ILE A 109 -9.85 -4.41 3.75
N LEU A 110 -9.32 -5.59 3.47
CA LEU A 110 -8.45 -6.33 4.37
C LEU A 110 -7.10 -6.60 3.72
N ILE A 111 -6.04 -6.49 4.51
CA ILE A 111 -4.73 -7.07 4.23
C ILE A 111 -4.31 -7.83 5.49
N ARG A 112 -4.09 -9.14 5.39
CA ARG A 112 -3.78 -9.99 6.55
C ARG A 112 -2.44 -10.69 6.38
N GLY A 113 -1.53 -10.43 7.31
CA GLY A 113 -0.25 -11.12 7.37
C GLY A 113 0.70 -10.81 6.20
N MET A 114 0.55 -9.67 5.53
CA MET A 114 1.38 -9.30 4.38
C MET A 114 2.84 -9.13 4.80
N TYR A 115 3.77 -9.69 4.05
CA TYR A 115 5.20 -9.53 4.28
C TYR A 115 5.91 -9.27 2.96
N LEU A 116 7.03 -8.56 3.03
CA LEU A 116 7.86 -8.31 1.85
C LEU A 116 8.68 -9.57 1.53
N THR A 117 8.55 -10.06 0.30
CA THR A 117 9.37 -11.15 -0.24
C THR A 117 10.62 -10.59 -0.92
N THR A 118 11.58 -11.47 -1.18
CA THR A 118 12.77 -11.15 -1.97
C THR A 118 12.46 -10.93 -3.45
N GLU A 119 11.25 -11.19 -3.94
CA GLU A 119 10.88 -10.99 -5.35
C GLU A 119 10.83 -9.51 -5.77
N ILE A 120 10.78 -8.59 -4.80
CA ILE A 120 10.97 -7.14 -5.01
C ILE A 120 12.42 -6.82 -5.46
N ARG A 121 13.32 -7.81 -5.55
CA ARG A 121 14.69 -7.71 -6.09
C ARG A 121 14.80 -7.13 -7.50
N THR A 122 13.71 -6.99 -8.24
CA THR A 122 13.72 -6.43 -9.60
C THR A 122 14.12 -4.95 -9.66
N LEU A 123 14.15 -4.24 -8.53
CA LEU A 123 14.49 -2.82 -8.48
C LEU A 123 15.87 -2.60 -7.83
N PRO A 124 16.82 -1.93 -8.53
CA PRO A 124 18.18 -1.70 -8.04
C PRO A 124 18.22 -0.55 -7.02
N TYR A 125 17.49 -0.70 -5.92
CA TYR A 125 17.45 0.31 -4.86
C TYR A 125 18.67 0.17 -3.96
N PRO A 126 19.37 1.29 -3.65
CA PRO A 126 20.50 1.25 -2.73
C PRO A 126 20.01 0.85 -1.33
N THR A 127 20.88 0.24 -0.54
CA THR A 127 20.59 -0.06 0.87
C THR A 127 20.23 1.22 1.62
N GLY A 128 19.13 1.19 2.38
CA GLY A 128 18.67 2.35 3.13
C GLY A 128 17.29 2.17 3.75
N GLN A 129 16.82 3.21 4.42
CA GLN A 129 15.46 3.27 4.95
C GLN A 129 14.57 4.08 4.01
N TYR A 130 13.41 3.51 3.71
CA TYR A 130 12.45 4.07 2.78
C TYR A 130 11.08 4.18 3.44
N MET A 131 10.32 5.19 3.03
CA MET A 131 8.91 5.34 3.38
C MET A 131 8.09 5.44 2.11
N VAL A 132 7.05 4.60 2.01
CA VAL A 132 6.01 4.75 1.01
C VAL A 132 4.88 5.53 1.67
N GLN A 133 4.60 6.73 1.17
CA GLN A 133 3.44 7.50 1.59
C GLN A 133 2.33 7.29 0.57
N LEU A 134 1.15 6.86 1.03
CA LEU A 134 -0.03 6.60 0.23
C LEU A 134 -1.16 7.52 0.69
N ASN A 135 -1.74 8.29 -0.23
CA ASN A 135 -2.96 9.06 0.01
C ASN A 135 -4.05 8.53 -0.91
N TRP A 136 -5.21 8.18 -0.35
CA TRP A 136 -6.36 7.69 -1.12
C TRP A 136 -7.43 8.79 -1.15
N LEU A 137 -7.78 9.21 -2.35
CA LEU A 137 -8.75 10.26 -2.61
C LEU A 137 -10.00 9.59 -3.19
N PHE A 138 -11.10 9.71 -2.46
CA PHE A 138 -12.40 9.18 -2.85
C PHE A 138 -13.23 10.32 -3.43
N TYR A 139 -13.77 10.11 -4.64
CA TYR A 139 -14.61 11.09 -5.32
C TYR A 139 -16.01 10.52 -5.52
N GLN A 140 -17.01 11.41 -5.48
CA GLN A 140 -18.44 11.14 -5.74
C GLN A 140 -19.08 10.19 -4.70
N LYS A 141 -19.96 10.74 -3.85
CA LYS A 141 -20.79 9.98 -2.89
C LYS A 141 -22.06 9.46 -3.56
#